data_AF-A0A8T7AL65-F1
#
_entry.id   AF-A0A8T7AL65-F1
#
_cell.length_a   1.000
_cell.length_b   1.000
_cell.length_c   1.000
_cell.angle_alpha   90.00
_cell.angle_beta   90.00
_cell.angle_gamma   90.00
#
_symmetry.space_group_name_H-M   'P 1'
#
loop_
_entity.id
_entity.type
_entity.pdbx_description
1 polymer ?
#
loop_
_entity_poly.entity_id
_entity_poly.type
_entity_poly.pdbx_seq_one_letter_code
_entity_poly.pdbx_strand_id
1 'polypeptide(L)'
;HKWSKYWEIMLEARDIFGPQKFGAHIIVGMGETEYEVLNLVQELVDLGGHSHMFCFFPEQGSLMDHLPATPRDQWRRVQLARYLIDYRDVRIDKMRFDEQGRISDYGIAAAELADIIDEGIAFRTSGCPGKFQDDISACDRPYGDSPPSDIASYPFQPGKKDIKRIRKQLDIPVTIE
;
A
#
# COMPACT_ATOMS: atom_id res chain seq x y z
N HIS A 1 -20.39 11.32 8.27
CA HIS A 1 -19.96 10.70 7.00
C HIS A 1 -20.71 9.39 6.80
N LYS A 2 -21.14 9.06 5.57
CA LYS A 2 -21.80 7.77 5.23
C LYS A 2 -21.03 7.11 4.10
N TRP A 3 -20.75 5.81 4.23
CA TRP A 3 -20.01 5.03 3.23
C TRP A 3 -20.69 5.02 1.87
N SER A 4 -22.02 4.91 1.84
CA SER A 4 -22.81 4.92 0.59
C SER A 4 -22.63 6.19 -0.23
N LYS A 5 -22.53 7.36 0.42
CA LYS A 5 -22.32 8.63 -0.28
C LYS A 5 -20.90 8.74 -0.85
N TYR A 6 -19.91 8.11 -0.21
CA TYR A 6 -18.55 8.07 -0.73
C TYR A 6 -18.50 7.31 -2.06
N TRP A 7 -19.15 6.14 -2.11
CA TRP A 7 -19.26 5.34 -3.32
C TRP A 7 -20.08 6.00 -4.42
N GLU A 8 -21.19 6.67 -4.09
CA GLU A 8 -21.97 7.45 -5.05
C GLU A 8 -21.08 8.49 -5.77
N ILE A 9 -20.33 9.30 -5.00
CA ILE A 9 -19.43 10.31 -5.57
C ILE A 9 -18.27 9.68 -6.34
N MET A 10 -17.77 8.52 -5.90
CA MET A 10 -16.69 7.82 -6.60
C MET A 10 -17.14 7.29 -7.98
N LEU A 11 -18.35 6.75 -8.07
CA LEU A 11 -18.93 6.30 -9.33
C LEU A 11 -19.23 7.48 -10.27
N GLU A 12 -19.72 8.61 -9.74
CA GLU A 12 -19.84 9.86 -10.52
C GLU A 12 -18.47 10.33 -11.04
N ALA A 13 -17.42 10.30 -10.22
CA ALA A 13 -16.07 10.67 -10.63
C ALA A 13 -15.54 9.76 -11.74
N ARG A 14 -15.76 8.45 -11.64
CA ARG A 14 -15.44 7.49 -12.71
C ARG A 14 -16.13 7.88 -14.03
N ASP A 15 -17.42 8.16 -13.98
CA ASP A 15 -18.21 8.47 -15.19
C ASP A 15 -17.81 9.81 -15.82
N ILE A 16 -17.42 10.80 -15.01
CA ILE A 16 -17.01 12.13 -15.48
C ILE A 16 -15.57 12.14 -16.00
N PHE A 17 -14.62 11.58 -15.24
CA PHE A 17 -13.19 11.68 -15.56
C PHE A 17 -12.68 10.52 -16.42
N GLY A 18 -13.35 9.37 -16.38
CA GLY A 18 -12.92 8.15 -17.06
C GLY A 18 -11.86 7.37 -16.28
N PRO A 19 -11.40 6.23 -16.85
CA PRO A 19 -10.47 5.34 -16.18
C PRO A 19 -9.14 6.03 -15.87
N GLN A 20 -8.53 5.62 -14.76
CA GLN A 20 -7.22 6.00 -14.26
C GLN A 20 -7.10 7.49 -13.88
N LYS A 21 -8.24 8.19 -13.71
CA LYS A 21 -8.31 9.62 -13.35
C LYS A 21 -9.12 9.90 -12.09
N PHE A 22 -9.42 8.86 -11.33
CA PHE A 22 -10.07 8.93 -10.03
C PHE A 22 -9.44 7.89 -9.11
N GLY A 23 -9.65 8.03 -7.81
CA GLY A 23 -9.08 7.13 -6.83
C GLY A 23 -9.52 7.44 -5.41
N ALA A 24 -9.00 6.66 -4.48
CA ALA A 24 -9.27 6.82 -3.06
C ALA A 24 -7.97 6.99 -2.28
N HIS A 25 -8.03 7.81 -1.24
CA HIS A 25 -7.00 7.82 -0.20
C HIS A 25 -7.44 6.89 0.93
N ILE A 26 -6.61 5.90 1.24
CA ILE A 26 -6.89 4.85 2.23
C ILE A 26 -5.88 4.97 3.36
N ILE A 27 -6.34 4.99 4.60
CA ILE A 27 -5.49 4.96 5.78
C ILE A 27 -5.52 3.54 6.34
N VAL A 28 -4.34 2.95 6.57
CA VAL A 28 -4.19 1.57 7.06
C VAL A 28 -3.70 1.58 8.50
N GLY A 29 -4.35 0.84 9.39
CA GLY A 29 -4.09 0.72 10.83
C GLY A 29 -5.20 1.29 11.72
N MET A 30 -6.41 1.44 11.20
CA MET A 30 -7.57 2.01 11.91
C MET A 30 -8.54 0.94 12.48
N GLY A 31 -8.15 -0.34 12.43
CA GLY A 31 -8.91 -1.48 12.97
C GLY A 31 -9.38 -2.48 11.94
N GLU A 32 -9.14 -2.21 10.67
CA GLU A 32 -9.39 -3.10 9.54
C GLU A 32 -8.33 -4.20 9.40
N THR A 33 -8.73 -5.30 8.77
CA THR A 33 -7.83 -6.39 8.37
C THR A 33 -7.11 -6.08 7.06
N GLU A 34 -6.01 -6.78 6.78
CA GLU A 34 -5.29 -6.64 5.50
C GLU A 34 -6.19 -7.06 4.33
N TYR A 35 -7.00 -8.11 4.50
CA TYR A 35 -8.01 -8.53 3.53
C TYR A 35 -9.02 -7.42 3.20
N GLU A 36 -9.61 -6.76 4.20
CA GLU A 36 -10.61 -5.71 3.98
C GLU A 36 -10.05 -4.53 3.18
N VAL A 37 -8.82 -4.09 3.50
CA VAL A 37 -8.14 -3.03 2.76
C VAL A 37 -7.84 -3.45 1.33
N LEU A 38 -7.30 -4.65 1.14
CA LEU A 38 -6.90 -5.11 -0.18
C LEU A 38 -8.12 -5.42 -1.05
N ASN A 39 -9.24 -5.84 -0.46
CA ASN A 39 -10.49 -6.02 -1.18
C ASN A 39 -11.02 -4.66 -1.66
N LEU A 40 -10.94 -3.62 -0.82
CA LEU A 40 -11.25 -2.26 -1.26
C LEU A 40 -10.32 -1.78 -2.38
N VAL A 41 -9.01 -2.06 -2.28
CA VAL A 41 -8.06 -1.76 -3.36
C VAL A 41 -8.44 -2.48 -4.65
N GLN A 42 -8.81 -3.76 -4.57
CA GLN A 42 -9.23 -4.53 -5.73
C GLN A 42 -10.51 -3.95 -6.37
N GLU A 43 -11.52 -3.61 -5.57
CA GLU A 43 -12.75 -2.98 -6.06
C GLU A 43 -12.48 -1.66 -6.77
N LEU A 44 -11.53 -0.85 -6.27
CA LEU A 44 -11.11 0.39 -6.92
C LEU A 44 -10.45 0.13 -8.27
N VAL A 45 -9.52 -0.82 -8.35
CA VAL A 45 -8.85 -1.20 -9.59
C VAL A 45 -9.84 -1.74 -10.62
N ASP A 46 -10.83 -2.52 -10.18
CA ASP A 46 -11.86 -3.11 -11.06
C ASP A 46 -12.77 -2.03 -11.68
N LEU A 47 -12.93 -0.91 -11.00
CA LEU A 47 -13.63 0.27 -11.52
C LEU A 47 -12.76 1.14 -12.43
N GLY A 48 -11.46 0.82 -12.54
CA GLY A 48 -10.46 1.59 -13.24
C GLY A 48 -9.95 2.78 -12.45
N GLY A 49 -10.05 2.79 -11.12
CA GLY A 49 -9.49 3.81 -10.24
C GLY A 49 -8.10 3.45 -9.72
N HIS A 50 -7.55 4.31 -8.85
CA HIS A 50 -6.28 4.07 -8.17
C HIS A 50 -6.40 4.16 -6.65
N SER A 51 -5.54 3.41 -5.97
CA SER A 51 -5.36 3.51 -4.52
C SER A 51 -4.13 4.35 -4.17
N HIS A 52 -4.30 5.35 -3.30
CA HIS A 52 -3.18 5.99 -2.59
C HIS A 52 -3.32 5.65 -1.10
N MET A 53 -2.31 5.01 -0.53
CA MET A 53 -2.38 4.52 0.84
C MET A 53 -1.44 5.28 1.76
N PHE A 54 -1.86 5.44 3.01
CA PHE A 54 -1.09 6.02 4.10
C PHE A 54 -1.07 5.06 5.29
N CYS A 55 0.10 4.91 5.91
CA CYS A 55 0.22 4.25 7.21
C CYS A 55 -0.38 5.16 8.29
N PHE A 56 -1.27 4.63 9.14
CA PHE A 56 -1.74 5.39 10.28
C PHE A 56 -0.57 5.68 11.24
N PHE A 57 -0.38 6.95 11.53
CA PHE A 57 0.60 7.44 12.49
C PHE A 57 -0.09 8.40 13.47
N PRO A 58 -0.11 8.10 14.78
CA PRO A 58 -0.73 8.91 15.81
C PRO A 58 0.15 10.13 16.10
N GLU A 59 -0.04 11.20 15.33
CA GLU A 59 0.70 12.46 15.52
C GLU A 59 0.40 13.04 16.92
N GLN A 60 1.45 13.48 17.61
CA GLN A 60 1.36 13.99 18.98
C GLN A 60 0.40 15.19 19.06
N GLY A 61 -0.57 15.13 19.98
CA GLY A 61 -1.58 16.18 20.15
C GLY A 61 -2.75 16.11 19.17
N SER A 62 -2.81 15.09 18.29
CA SER A 62 -4.03 14.77 17.56
C SER A 62 -5.06 14.12 18.47
N LEU A 63 -6.34 14.12 18.07
CA LEU A 63 -7.42 13.45 18.82
C LEU A 63 -7.19 11.93 18.99
N MET A 64 -6.29 11.35 18.19
CA MET A 64 -6.00 9.91 18.13
C MET A 64 -4.56 9.59 18.56
N ASP A 65 -3.87 10.51 19.23
CA ASP A 65 -2.48 10.32 19.66
C ASP A 65 -2.27 9.17 20.67
N HIS A 66 -3.36 8.72 21.30
CA HIS A 66 -3.41 7.59 22.23
C HIS A 66 -3.55 6.22 21.54
N LEU A 67 -3.84 6.19 20.25
CA LEU A 67 -3.93 4.94 19.48
C LEU A 67 -2.54 4.45 19.08
N PRO A 68 -2.33 3.13 18.90
CA PRO A 68 -1.06 2.62 18.39
C PRO A 68 -0.88 3.01 16.92
N ALA A 69 0.37 3.28 16.53
CA ALA A 69 0.73 3.35 15.12
C ALA A 69 0.55 1.98 14.46
N THR A 70 0.30 1.97 13.15
CA THR A 70 0.22 0.71 12.39
C THR A 70 1.52 -0.07 12.55
N PRO A 71 1.47 -1.36 12.92
CA PRO A 71 2.63 -2.23 12.91
C PRO A 71 3.31 -2.20 11.55
N ARG A 72 4.63 -2.07 11.55
CA ARG A 72 5.39 -1.87 10.32
C ARG A 72 5.34 -3.08 9.40
N ASP A 73 5.25 -4.28 9.97
CA ASP A 73 5.07 -5.54 9.24
C ASP A 73 3.72 -5.60 8.51
N GLN A 74 2.62 -5.22 9.19
CA GLN A 74 1.30 -5.08 8.57
C GLN A 74 1.35 -4.10 7.39
N TRP A 75 1.96 -2.92 7.61
CA TRP A 75 2.12 -1.94 6.56
C TRP A 75 2.91 -2.46 5.35
N ARG A 76 4.01 -3.19 5.57
CA ARG A 76 4.79 -3.79 4.48
C ARG A 76 3.99 -4.83 3.70
N ARG A 77 3.21 -5.66 4.40
CA ARG A 77 2.39 -6.67 3.73
C ARG A 77 1.37 -6.03 2.81
N VAL A 78 0.66 -5.02 3.32
CA VAL A 78 -0.35 -4.28 2.56
C VAL A 78 0.26 -3.47 1.40
N GLN A 79 1.39 -2.78 1.61
CA GLN A 79 2.11 -2.07 0.54
C GLN A 79 2.46 -3.01 -0.61
N LEU A 80 3.07 -4.16 -0.30
CA LEU A 80 3.49 -5.12 -1.31
C LEU A 80 2.28 -5.69 -2.06
N ALA A 81 1.23 -6.12 -1.37
CA ALA A 81 0.03 -6.65 -2.02
C ALA A 81 -0.69 -5.60 -2.87
N ARG A 82 -0.83 -4.36 -2.40
CA ARG A 82 -1.38 -3.26 -3.19
C ARG A 82 -0.56 -3.02 -4.46
N TYR A 83 0.77 -3.05 -4.37
CA TYR A 83 1.63 -2.89 -5.54
C TYR A 83 1.39 -4.00 -6.57
N LEU A 84 1.24 -5.24 -6.11
CA LEU A 84 0.93 -6.38 -6.97
C LEU A 84 -0.43 -6.24 -7.67
N ILE A 85 -1.45 -5.75 -6.96
CA ILE A 85 -2.79 -5.50 -7.52
C ILE A 85 -2.77 -4.38 -8.54
N ASP A 86 -2.19 -3.23 -8.20
CA ASP A 86 -2.23 -2.04 -9.06
C ASP A 86 -1.29 -2.12 -10.29
N TYR A 87 -0.16 -2.84 -10.19
CA TYR A 87 0.92 -2.75 -11.19
C TYR A 87 1.52 -4.08 -11.66
N ARG A 88 1.02 -5.22 -11.18
CA ARG A 88 1.46 -6.56 -11.62
C ARG A 88 0.28 -7.49 -11.95
N ASP A 89 -0.92 -6.93 -12.08
CA ASP A 89 -2.15 -7.65 -12.42
C ASP A 89 -2.48 -8.84 -11.50
N VAL A 90 -1.96 -8.85 -10.27
CA VAL A 90 -2.24 -9.92 -9.29
C VAL A 90 -3.58 -9.65 -8.64
N ARG A 91 -4.50 -10.62 -8.77
CA ARG A 91 -5.82 -10.55 -8.15
C ARG A 91 -5.75 -10.91 -6.66
N ILE A 92 -6.56 -10.23 -5.84
CA ILE A 92 -6.73 -10.60 -4.43
C ILE A 92 -7.18 -12.06 -4.25
N ASP A 93 -7.95 -12.61 -5.20
CA ASP A 93 -8.40 -14.01 -5.17
C ASP A 93 -7.27 -15.05 -5.31
N LYS A 94 -6.07 -14.61 -5.72
CA LYS A 94 -4.85 -15.44 -5.74
C LYS A 94 -4.06 -15.36 -4.43
N MET A 95 -4.31 -14.34 -3.61
CA MET A 95 -3.66 -14.17 -2.32
C MET A 95 -4.32 -15.08 -1.27
N ARG A 96 -3.56 -15.45 -0.24
CA ARG A 96 -4.06 -16.19 0.91
C ARG A 96 -3.93 -15.36 2.16
N PHE A 97 -4.91 -15.51 3.04
CA PHE A 97 -5.00 -14.81 4.31
C PHE A 97 -5.12 -15.81 5.45
N ASP A 98 -4.52 -15.49 6.60
CA ASP A 98 -4.69 -16.27 7.82
C ASP A 98 -6.03 -15.97 8.52
N GLU A 99 -6.28 -16.62 9.66
CA GLU A 99 -7.51 -16.45 10.44
C GLU A 99 -7.70 -15.02 11.00
N GLN A 100 -6.64 -14.21 11.04
CA GLN A 100 -6.70 -12.80 11.44
C GLN A 100 -6.82 -11.85 10.23
N GLY A 101 -6.96 -12.39 9.02
CA GLY A 101 -7.04 -11.60 7.80
C GLY A 101 -5.71 -10.98 7.37
N ARG A 102 -4.57 -11.52 7.84
CA ARG A 102 -3.23 -11.10 7.41
C ARG A 102 -2.77 -11.91 6.21
N ILE A 103 -2.01 -11.30 5.31
CA ILE A 103 -1.46 -11.99 4.13
C ILE A 103 -0.50 -13.08 4.58
N SER A 104 -0.73 -14.30 4.10
CA SER A 104 0.16 -15.45 4.27
C SER A 104 0.80 -15.89 2.94
N ASP A 105 0.22 -15.55 1.80
CA ASP A 105 0.75 -15.83 0.47
C ASP A 105 0.28 -14.75 -0.52
N TYR A 106 1.18 -14.30 -1.40
CA TYR A 106 0.89 -13.23 -2.38
C TYR A 106 0.32 -13.72 -3.71
N GLY A 107 0.23 -15.03 -3.93
CA GLY A 107 -0.33 -15.62 -5.15
C GLY A 107 0.63 -15.65 -6.35
N ILE A 108 1.92 -15.37 -6.13
CA ILE A 108 2.98 -15.37 -7.16
C ILE A 108 4.20 -16.19 -6.72
N ALA A 109 5.10 -16.48 -7.65
CA ALA A 109 6.29 -17.28 -7.37
C ALA A 109 7.23 -16.56 -6.39
N ALA A 110 7.87 -17.31 -5.49
CA ALA A 110 8.77 -16.73 -4.48
C ALA A 110 9.96 -15.95 -5.08
N ALA A 111 10.48 -16.39 -6.23
CA ALA A 111 11.55 -15.68 -6.95
C ALA A 111 11.05 -14.34 -7.50
N GLU A 112 9.90 -14.31 -8.15
CA GLU A 112 9.27 -13.09 -8.66
C GLU A 112 8.95 -12.10 -7.53
N LEU A 113 8.42 -12.60 -6.42
CA LEU A 113 8.16 -11.76 -5.24
C LEU A 113 9.47 -11.18 -4.68
N ALA A 114 10.56 -11.97 -4.66
CA ALA A 114 11.85 -11.52 -4.20
C ALA A 114 12.41 -10.40 -5.09
N ASP A 115 12.30 -10.52 -6.41
CA ASP A 115 12.75 -9.51 -7.37
C ASP A 115 11.99 -8.18 -7.15
N ILE A 116 10.66 -8.23 -7.00
CA ILE A 116 9.81 -7.06 -6.73
C ILE A 116 10.20 -6.39 -5.40
N ILE A 117 10.53 -7.19 -4.38
CA ILE A 117 10.98 -6.64 -3.10
C ILE A 117 12.31 -5.91 -3.25
N ASP A 118 13.25 -6.47 -4.02
CA ASP A 118 14.58 -5.89 -4.22
C ASP A 118 14.58 -4.66 -5.12
N GLU A 119 13.63 -4.55 -6.06
CA GLU A 119 13.35 -3.33 -6.80
C GLU A 119 12.96 -2.17 -5.89
N GLY A 120 12.31 -2.45 -4.76
CA GLY A 120 11.96 -1.47 -3.73
C GLY A 120 10.83 -0.48 -4.10
N ILE A 121 10.33 -0.51 -5.34
CA ILE A 121 9.31 0.43 -5.83
C ILE A 121 8.01 0.30 -5.03
N ALA A 122 7.62 -0.93 -4.68
CA ALA A 122 6.42 -1.23 -3.90
C ALA A 122 6.34 -0.53 -2.53
N PHE A 123 7.47 -0.09 -1.98
CA PHE A 123 7.55 0.54 -0.66
C PHE A 123 7.68 2.06 -0.71
N ARG A 124 7.68 2.63 -1.92
CA ARG A 124 7.73 4.08 -2.12
C ARG A 124 6.39 4.74 -1.80
N THR A 125 6.41 6.05 -1.58
CA THR A 125 5.19 6.84 -1.43
C THR A 125 4.27 6.65 -2.61
N SER A 126 3.04 6.20 -2.34
CA SER A 126 1.99 6.08 -3.34
C SER A 126 1.31 7.43 -3.58
N GLY A 127 0.78 7.64 -4.79
CA GLY A 127 0.16 8.90 -5.19
C GLY A 127 -0.04 8.96 -6.70
N CYS A 128 -0.30 10.15 -7.21
CA CYS A 128 -0.51 10.36 -8.64
C CYS A 128 0.69 9.86 -9.47
N PRO A 129 0.46 9.26 -10.65
CA PRO A 129 1.54 8.78 -11.52
C PRO A 129 2.61 9.84 -11.79
N GLY A 130 3.87 9.41 -11.75
CA GLY A 130 5.02 10.26 -12.03
C GLY A 130 5.23 10.48 -13.51
N LYS A 131 6.16 11.38 -13.83
CA LYS A 131 6.50 11.71 -15.23
C LYS A 131 7.38 10.65 -15.91
N PHE A 132 8.01 9.78 -15.12
CA PHE A 132 9.10 8.91 -15.58
C PHE A 132 8.68 7.45 -15.70
N GLN A 133 7.80 6.97 -14.82
CA GLN A 133 7.30 5.60 -14.78
C GLN A 133 5.93 5.61 -14.08
N ASP A 134 4.98 4.82 -14.56
CA ASP A 134 3.60 4.85 -14.08
C ASP A 134 3.44 4.37 -12.63
N ASP A 135 4.33 3.48 -12.17
CA ASP A 135 4.36 2.94 -10.80
C ASP A 135 5.28 3.71 -9.85
N ILE A 136 5.88 4.81 -10.32
CA ILE A 136 6.61 5.78 -9.49
C ILE A 136 5.77 7.04 -9.37
N SER A 137 5.27 7.29 -8.16
CA SER A 137 4.47 8.49 -7.86
C SER A 137 5.24 9.80 -8.09
N ALA A 138 4.53 10.84 -8.55
CA ALA A 138 4.99 12.22 -8.50
C ALA A 138 5.07 12.76 -7.05
N CYS A 139 4.39 12.11 -6.11
CA CYS A 139 4.41 12.47 -4.70
C CYS A 139 5.69 11.96 -4.04
N ASP A 140 6.52 12.89 -3.58
CA ASP A 140 7.76 12.64 -2.85
C ASP A 140 7.76 13.30 -1.46
N ARG A 141 6.58 13.74 -0.98
CA ARG A 141 6.48 14.44 0.31
C ARG A 141 6.92 13.48 1.43
N PRO A 142 8.01 13.79 2.15
CA PRO A 142 8.54 12.90 3.16
C PRO A 142 7.69 12.95 4.44
N TYR A 143 7.68 11.85 5.19
CA TYR A 143 7.22 11.77 6.59
C TYR A 143 5.74 12.15 6.83
N GLY A 144 4.86 11.88 5.86
CA GLY A 144 3.42 12.12 6.00
C GLY A 144 2.69 11.05 6.84
N ASP A 145 3.32 9.90 7.07
CA ASP A 145 2.73 8.70 7.65
C ASP A 145 3.68 7.97 8.62
N SER A 146 4.77 8.64 9.02
CA SER A 146 5.82 8.08 9.85
C SER A 146 6.89 9.10 10.24
N PRO A 147 7.63 8.87 11.35
CA PRO A 147 8.79 9.68 11.69
C PRO A 147 10.01 9.31 10.82
N PRO A 148 10.99 10.22 10.65
CA PRO A 148 12.20 9.94 9.86
C PRO A 148 13.03 8.74 10.32
N SER A 149 12.93 8.34 11.58
CA SER A 149 13.64 7.18 12.15
C SER A 149 13.01 5.82 11.81
N ASP A 150 11.73 5.81 11.44
CA ASP A 150 10.97 4.60 11.11
C ASP A 150 10.01 4.84 9.95
N ILE A 151 10.59 5.00 8.76
CA ILE A 151 9.88 5.36 7.53
C ILE A 151 8.88 4.25 7.12
N ALA A 152 7.61 4.63 6.98
CA ALA A 152 6.55 3.80 6.40
C ALA A 152 6.62 3.83 4.88
N SER A 153 6.51 5.01 4.28
CA SER A 153 6.53 5.20 2.84
C SER A 153 7.80 5.93 2.42
N TYR A 154 8.63 5.30 1.59
CA TYR A 154 9.89 5.89 1.18
C TYR A 154 9.66 6.97 0.11
N PRO A 155 10.00 8.25 0.37
CA PRO A 155 9.84 9.33 -0.62
C PRO A 155 10.92 9.28 -1.71
N PHE A 156 11.83 8.31 -1.64
CA PHE A 156 12.97 8.11 -2.53
C PHE A 156 13.12 6.63 -2.87
N GLN A 157 13.98 6.32 -3.85
CA GLN A 157 14.33 4.95 -4.18
C GLN A 157 15.05 4.26 -3.00
N PRO A 158 14.50 3.17 -2.43
CA PRO A 158 15.14 2.47 -1.31
C PRO A 158 16.53 1.95 -1.68
N GLY A 159 17.52 2.16 -0.82
CA GLY A 159 18.87 1.62 -0.99
C GLY A 159 19.03 0.24 -0.34
N LYS A 160 20.21 -0.38 -0.47
CA LYS A 160 20.49 -1.73 0.09
C LYS A 160 20.16 -1.88 1.58
N LYS A 161 20.40 -0.84 2.39
CA LYS A 161 20.08 -0.85 3.83
C LYS A 161 18.57 -0.84 4.08
N ASP A 162 17.83 -0.10 3.27
CA ASP A 162 16.37 -0.01 3.36
C ASP A 162 15.74 -1.33 2.92
N ILE A 163 16.18 -1.90 1.80
CA ILE A 163 15.71 -3.23 1.34
C ILE A 163 15.94 -4.30 2.40
N LYS A 164 17.12 -4.31 3.06
CA LYS A 164 17.38 -5.25 4.17
C LYS A 164 16.42 -5.04 5.34
N ARG A 165 16.05 -3.79 5.65
CA ARG A 165 15.06 -3.47 6.70
C ARG A 165 13.66 -3.92 6.30
N ILE A 166 13.26 -3.67 5.05
CA ILE A 166 11.97 -4.08 4.47
C ILE A 166 11.82 -5.60 4.53
N ARG A 167 12.82 -6.35 4.07
CA ARG A 167 12.82 -7.83 4.13
C ARG A 167 12.67 -8.36 5.56
N LYS A 168 13.39 -7.75 6.51
CA LYS A 168 13.24 -8.08 7.94
C LYS A 168 11.83 -7.79 8.47
N GLN A 169 11.21 -6.70 8.03
CA GLN A 169 9.85 -6.33 8.44
C GLN A 169 8.78 -7.25 7.82
N LEU A 170 9.04 -7.81 6.63
CA LEU A 170 8.20 -8.81 5.99
C LEU A 170 8.39 -10.23 6.54
N ASP A 171 9.41 -10.44 7.37
CA ASP A 171 9.88 -11.77 7.79
C ASP A 171 10.22 -12.71 6.61
N ILE A 172 10.67 -12.11 5.49
CA ILE A 172 11.11 -12.85 4.29
C ILE A 172 12.65 -12.89 4.30
N PRO A 173 13.28 -14.08 4.26
CA PRO A 173 14.74 -14.18 4.25
C PRO A 173 15.34 -13.45 3.04
N VAL A 174 16.51 -12.85 3.24
CA VAL A 174 17.31 -12.29 2.15
C VAL A 174 17.96 -13.45 1.42
N THR A 175 17.60 -13.69 0.16
CA THR A 175 18.36 -14.60 -0.70
C THR A 175 19.69 -13.92 -1.01
N ILE A 176 20.78 -14.41 -0.41
CA ILE A 176 22.13 -13.98 -0.77
C ILE A 176 22.56 -14.93 -1.89
N GLU A 177 22.57 -14.45 -3.13
CA GLU A 177 23.39 -15.04 -4.20
C GLU A 177 24.87 -14.67 -4.02
#